data_AF-A0A9C7Q8P4-F1
#
_entry.id   AF-A0A9C7Q8P4-F1
#
_cell.length_a   1.000
_cell.length_b   1.000
_cell.length_c   1.000
_cell.angle_alpha   90.00
_cell.angle_beta   90.00
_cell.angle_gamma   90.00
#
_symmetry.space_group_name_H-M   'P 1'
#
loop_
_entity.id
_entity.type
_entity.pdbx_description
1 polymer ?
#
loop_
_entity_poly.entity_id
_entity_poly.type
_entity_poly.pdbx_seq_one_letter_code
_entity_poly.pdbx_strand_id
1 'polypeptide(L)'
;MQETSTDAVVDTLSNPGDLTGLGIKISEVLQKWHGNGNRTVACFHSLTALLQYSDVQTVYKFLHVLTGRFTTADVTAHFHLDPEAHDSQTINTLKTLFDAVAEFDGNEWNVKTR
;
A
#
# COMPACT_ATOMS: atom_id res chain seq x y z
N MET A 1 -2.18 16.77 -26.89
CA MET A 1 -2.03 15.97 -25.65
C MET A 1 -3.26 16.29 -24.83
N GLN A 2 -4.19 15.34 -24.71
CA GLN A 2 -5.49 15.57 -24.12
C GLN A 2 -5.36 15.23 -22.63
N GLU A 3 -5.42 16.25 -21.76
CA GLU A 3 -5.60 16.04 -20.33
C GLU A 3 -6.97 15.38 -20.13
N THR A 4 -6.98 14.07 -19.92
CA THR A 4 -8.13 13.40 -19.34
C THR A 4 -8.24 13.90 -17.90
N SER A 5 -9.07 14.92 -17.66
CA SER A 5 -9.57 15.21 -16.31
C SER A 5 -10.34 13.98 -15.84
N THR A 6 -9.66 13.11 -15.11
CA THR A 6 -10.33 12.08 -14.31
C THR A 6 -10.98 12.82 -13.15
N ASP A 7 -12.29 12.64 -12.97
CA ASP A 7 -13.04 13.10 -11.79
C ASP A 7 -12.56 12.29 -10.57
N ALA A 8 -11.33 12.57 -10.14
CA ALA A 8 -10.68 11.87 -9.06
C ALA A 8 -11.20 12.44 -7.75
N VAL A 9 -11.84 11.58 -6.94
CA VAL A 9 -12.18 11.93 -5.57
C VAL A 9 -10.87 11.97 -4.78
N VAL A 10 -10.51 13.15 -4.30
CA VAL A 10 -9.30 13.37 -3.48
C VAL A 10 -9.71 13.53 -2.03
N ASP A 11 -9.21 12.64 -1.20
CA ASP A 11 -9.36 12.67 0.25
C ASP A 11 -8.00 12.93 0.90
N THR A 12 -7.93 13.90 1.82
CA THR A 12 -6.69 14.27 2.52
C THR A 12 -6.72 13.87 3.99
N LEU A 13 -5.54 13.67 4.57
CA LEU A 13 -5.35 13.41 5.99
C LEU A 13 -4.76 14.63 6.68
N SER A 14 -4.98 14.72 7.99
CA SER A 14 -4.52 15.84 8.80
C SER A 14 -3.00 15.93 8.91
N ASN A 15 -2.33 14.78 8.89
CA ASN A 15 -0.88 14.67 8.95
C ASN A 15 -0.43 13.32 8.32
N PRO A 16 0.83 13.23 7.83
CA PRO A 16 1.31 12.06 7.12
C PRO A 16 1.56 10.82 8.00
N GLY A 17 1.59 10.96 9.32
CA GLY A 17 1.68 9.85 10.28
C GLY A 17 0.32 9.33 10.75
N ASP A 18 -0.79 9.83 10.22
CA ASP A 18 -2.15 9.46 10.62
C ASP A 18 -2.58 8.10 10.04
N LEU A 19 -1.93 7.03 10.49
CA LEU A 19 -2.22 5.66 10.07
C LEU A 19 -3.65 5.23 10.42
N THR A 20 -4.17 5.73 11.53
CA THR A 20 -5.56 5.48 11.95
C THR A 20 -6.53 6.11 10.95
N GLY A 21 -6.36 7.40 10.64
CA GLY A 21 -7.18 8.11 9.66
C GLY A 21 -7.08 7.50 8.27
N LEU A 22 -5.88 7.11 7.85
CA LEU A 22 -5.66 6.40 6.58
C LEU A 22 -6.45 5.09 6.53
N GLY A 23 -6.35 4.27 7.59
CA GLY A 23 -7.05 3.01 7.69
C GLY A 23 -8.58 3.15 7.70
N ILE A 24 -9.11 4.20 8.34
CA ILE A 24 -10.55 4.52 8.36
C ILE A 24 -11.01 4.87 6.94
N LYS A 25 -10.35 5.84 6.28
CA LYS A 25 -10.72 6.27 4.92
C LYS A 25 -10.69 5.12 3.92
N ILE A 26 -9.67 4.27 3.97
CA ILE A 26 -9.61 3.07 3.12
C ILE A 26 -10.82 2.17 3.39
N SER A 27 -11.17 1.95 4.66
CA SER A 27 -12.30 1.09 5.04
C SER A 27 -13.64 1.65 4.53
N GLU A 28 -13.84 2.96 4.61
CA GLU A 28 -15.02 3.64 4.08
C GLU A 28 -15.15 3.48 2.55
N VAL A 29 -14.04 3.63 1.82
CA VAL A 29 -14.00 3.42 0.37
C VAL A 29 -14.33 1.97 0.01
N LEU A 30 -13.72 1.00 0.68
CA LEU A 30 -13.99 -0.42 0.46
C LEU A 30 -15.46 -0.77 0.75
N GLN A 31 -16.03 -0.23 1.82
CA GLN A 31 -17.43 -0.42 2.15
C GLN A 31 -18.36 0.18 1.07
N LYS A 32 -18.03 1.39 0.59
CA LYS A 32 -18.80 2.07 -0.47
C LYS A 32 -18.76 1.29 -1.79
N TRP A 33 -17.63 0.66 -2.10
CA TRP A 33 -17.47 -0.12 -3.34
C TRP A 33 -17.95 -1.56 -3.22
N HIS A 34 -18.20 -2.05 -2.01
CA HIS A 34 -18.67 -3.41 -1.79
C HIS A 34 -19.97 -3.69 -2.56
N GLY A 35 -20.00 -4.81 -3.29
CA GLY A 35 -21.17 -5.25 -4.05
C GLY A 35 -21.47 -4.45 -5.32
N ASN A 36 -20.58 -3.54 -5.76
CA ASN A 36 -20.77 -2.76 -6.99
C ASN A 36 -20.52 -3.56 -8.29
N GLY A 37 -20.08 -4.83 -8.19
CA GLY A 37 -19.80 -5.72 -9.33
C GLY A 37 -18.45 -5.51 -10.02
N ASN A 38 -17.63 -4.55 -9.57
CA ASN A 38 -16.32 -4.26 -10.13
C ASN A 38 -15.19 -4.86 -9.28
N ARG A 39 -14.07 -5.17 -9.93
CA ARG A 39 -12.83 -5.56 -9.23
C ARG A 39 -12.18 -4.32 -8.61
N THR A 40 -11.83 -4.41 -7.33
CA THR A 40 -11.11 -3.34 -6.63
C THR A 40 -9.60 -3.56 -6.71
N VAL A 41 -8.87 -2.51 -7.06
CA VAL A 41 -7.40 -2.50 -7.09
C VAL A 41 -6.88 -1.36 -6.22
N ALA A 42 -5.89 -1.65 -5.38
CA ALA A 42 -5.26 -0.66 -4.51
C ALA A 42 -3.78 -0.47 -4.88
N CYS A 43 -3.37 0.80 -4.99
CA CYS A 43 -1.98 1.20 -5.18
C CYS A 43 -1.51 1.96 -3.95
N PHE A 44 -0.55 1.42 -3.22
CA PHE A 44 0.15 2.15 -2.17
C PHE A 44 1.46 2.70 -2.72
N HIS A 45 1.47 4.00 -3.04
CA HIS A 45 2.52 4.59 -3.86
C HIS A 45 3.91 4.55 -3.23
N SER A 46 4.05 4.75 -1.91
CA SER A 46 5.37 4.71 -1.27
C SER A 46 5.28 4.38 0.22
N LEU A 47 5.74 3.18 0.59
CA LEU A 47 6.03 2.81 1.97
C LEU A 47 7.23 3.59 2.52
N THR A 48 8.15 4.03 1.66
CA THR A 48 9.28 4.87 2.06
C THR A 48 8.81 6.18 2.68
N ALA A 49 7.82 6.84 2.06
CA ALA A 49 7.22 8.04 2.64
C ALA A 49 6.56 7.74 4.01
N LEU A 50 5.88 6.61 4.13
CA LEU A 50 5.22 6.22 5.38
C LEU A 50 6.23 6.01 6.53
N LEU A 51 7.35 5.34 6.23
CA LEU A 51 8.42 5.05 7.18
C LEU A 51 9.20 6.30 7.64
N GLN A 52 9.05 7.45 6.95
CA GLN A 52 9.60 8.72 7.42
C GLN A 52 8.80 9.32 8.60
N TYR A 53 7.54 8.92 8.76
CA TYR A 53 6.63 9.49 9.78
C TYR A 53 6.23 8.48 10.86
N SER A 54 6.59 7.21 10.73
CA SER A 54 6.25 6.16 11.67
C SER A 54 7.33 5.08 11.68
N ASP A 55 7.60 4.51 12.85
CA ASP A 55 8.58 3.44 12.98
C ASP A 55 8.13 2.15 12.26
N VAL A 56 9.10 1.31 11.91
CA VAL A 56 8.86 0.06 11.15
C VAL A 56 7.86 -0.87 11.85
N GLN A 57 7.84 -0.94 13.18
CA GLN A 57 6.93 -1.83 13.91
C GLN A 57 5.49 -1.34 13.81
N THR A 58 5.30 -0.03 13.93
CA THR A 58 4.00 0.61 13.76
C THR A 58 3.50 0.46 12.32
N VAL A 59 4.35 0.73 11.32
CA VAL A 59 4.02 0.53 9.90
C VAL A 59 3.70 -0.94 9.61
N TYR A 60 4.49 -1.89 10.12
CA TYR A 60 4.24 -3.31 9.94
C TYR A 60 2.87 -3.72 10.48
N LYS A 61 2.51 -3.30 11.69
CA LYS A 61 1.20 -3.61 12.29
C LYS A 61 0.05 -3.03 11.46
N PHE A 62 0.21 -1.78 11.00
CA PHE A 62 -0.77 -1.14 10.14
C PHE A 62 -0.96 -1.92 8.83
N LEU A 63 0.13 -2.23 8.14
CA LEU A 63 0.11 -2.97 6.89
C LEU A 63 -0.45 -4.39 7.07
N HIS A 64 -0.12 -5.07 8.16
CA HIS A 64 -0.67 -6.39 8.48
C HIS A 64 -2.20 -6.37 8.60
N VAL A 65 -2.75 -5.37 9.28
CA VAL A 65 -4.21 -5.19 9.37
C VAL A 65 -4.80 -4.80 8.02
N LEU A 66 -4.12 -3.91 7.27
CA LEU A 66 -4.59 -3.43 5.98
C LEU A 66 -4.64 -4.53 4.92
N THR A 67 -3.59 -5.35 4.81
CA THR A 67 -3.55 -6.47 3.85
C THR A 67 -4.61 -7.50 4.18
N GLY A 68 -4.83 -7.84 5.46
CA GLY A 68 -5.92 -8.72 5.86
C GLY A 68 -7.32 -8.20 5.48
N ARG A 69 -7.53 -6.87 5.55
CA ARG A 69 -8.78 -6.25 5.06
C ARG A 69 -8.89 -6.35 3.54
N PHE A 70 -7.81 -6.10 2.81
CA PHE A 70 -7.78 -6.26 1.35
C PHE A 70 -8.10 -7.69 0.93
N THR A 71 -7.53 -8.70 1.59
CA THR A 71 -7.86 -10.11 1.36
C THR A 71 -9.35 -10.37 1.59
N THR A 72 -9.91 -9.87 2.68
CA THR A 72 -11.35 -10.06 3.02
C THR A 72 -12.28 -9.39 2.00
N ALA A 73 -11.86 -8.28 1.41
CA ALA A 73 -12.63 -7.50 0.45
C ALA A 73 -12.34 -7.86 -1.03
N ASP A 74 -11.58 -8.93 -1.29
CA ASP A 74 -11.15 -9.35 -2.64
C ASP A 74 -10.44 -8.23 -3.42
N VAL A 75 -9.58 -7.48 -2.73
CA VAL A 75 -8.80 -6.38 -3.29
C VAL A 75 -7.45 -6.90 -3.76
N THR A 76 -7.09 -6.57 -5.00
CA THR A 76 -5.71 -6.74 -5.48
C THR A 76 -4.90 -5.50 -5.16
N ALA A 77 -3.86 -5.63 -4.34
CA ALA A 77 -3.06 -4.49 -3.89
C ALA A 77 -1.59 -4.63 -4.29
N HIS A 78 -0.95 -3.52 -4.67
CA HIS A 78 0.50 -3.42 -4.78
C HIS A 78 1.02 -2.26 -3.93
N PHE A 79 2.22 -2.42 -3.41
CA PHE A 79 2.89 -1.48 -2.53
C PHE A 79 4.29 -1.25 -3.07
N HIS A 80 4.74 0.00 -3.11
CA HIS A 80 6.08 0.32 -3.58
C HIS A 80 6.95 0.84 -2.43
N LEU A 81 8.24 0.52 -2.50
CA LEU A 81 9.25 0.91 -1.55
C LEU A 81 10.54 1.15 -2.32
N ASP A 82 11.28 2.19 -1.93
CA ASP A 82 12.64 2.42 -2.41
C ASP A 82 13.61 1.52 -1.62
N PRO A 83 14.26 0.53 -2.25
CA PRO A 83 15.12 -0.41 -1.55
C PRO A 83 16.43 0.22 -1.06
N GLU A 84 16.85 1.37 -1.59
CA GLU A 84 18.06 2.06 -1.14
C GLU A 84 17.81 2.96 0.09
N ALA A 85 16.54 3.27 0.38
CA ALA A 85 16.15 4.16 1.47
C ALA A 85 16.08 3.46 2.85
N HIS A 86 16.12 2.13 2.89
CA HIS A 86 15.93 1.35 4.13
C HIS A 86 16.97 0.24 4.24
N ASP A 87 17.29 -0.13 5.48
CA ASP A 87 18.17 -1.26 5.72
C ASP A 87 17.50 -2.61 5.32
N SER A 88 18.33 -3.61 5.06
CA SER A 88 17.86 -4.94 4.65
C SER A 88 16.94 -5.62 5.67
N GLN A 89 17.10 -5.35 6.97
CA GLN A 89 16.27 -5.95 8.01
C GLN A 89 14.84 -5.37 7.96
N THR A 90 14.71 -4.06 7.80
CA THR A 90 13.43 -3.37 7.58
C THR A 90 12.72 -3.90 6.35
N ILE A 91 13.42 -3.97 5.22
CA ILE A 91 12.87 -4.48 3.95
C ILE A 91 12.42 -5.93 4.10
N ASN A 92 13.28 -6.81 4.65
CA ASN A 92 12.95 -8.22 4.83
C ASN A 92 11.76 -8.43 5.76
N THR A 93 11.62 -7.60 6.80
CA THR A 93 10.47 -7.62 7.71
C THR A 93 9.17 -7.29 6.94
N LEU A 94 9.16 -6.22 6.15
CA LEU A 94 7.97 -5.80 5.39
C LEU A 94 7.60 -6.79 4.27
N LYS A 95 8.58 -7.37 3.58
CA LYS A 95 8.36 -8.42 2.56
C LYS A 95 7.49 -9.56 3.10
N THR A 96 7.51 -9.81 4.41
CA THR A 96 6.70 -10.86 5.02
C THR A 96 5.19 -10.58 5.05
N LEU A 97 4.74 -9.41 4.61
CA LEU A 97 3.31 -9.05 4.57
C LEU A 97 2.68 -9.27 3.19
N PHE A 98 3.47 -9.57 2.17
CA PHE A 98 3.03 -9.60 0.78
C PHE A 98 3.16 -11.01 0.20
N ASP A 99 2.28 -11.35 -0.75
CA ASP A 99 2.26 -12.64 -1.43
C ASP A 99 3.38 -12.77 -2.48
N ALA A 100 3.74 -11.64 -3.09
CA ALA A 100 4.80 -11.53 -4.07
C ALA A 100 5.61 -10.25 -3.86
N VAL A 101 6.89 -10.31 -4.21
CA VAL A 101 7.83 -9.20 -4.16
C VAL A 101 8.53 -9.11 -5.51
N ALA A 102 8.41 -7.96 -6.16
CA ALA A 102 9.11 -7.65 -7.40
C ALA A 102 10.18 -6.59 -7.11
N GLU A 103 11.43 -6.91 -7.38
CA GLU A 103 12.59 -6.03 -7.19
C GLU A 103 13.21 -5.72 -8.55
N PHE A 104 13.50 -4.44 -8.80
CA PHE A 104 14.22 -4.01 -10.01
C PHE A 104 15.65 -3.66 -9.64
N ASP A 105 16.62 -4.36 -10.22
CA ASP A 105 18.05 -4.17 -9.93
C ASP A 105 18.75 -3.15 -10.85
N GLY A 106 17.98 -2.48 -11.71
CA GLY A 106 18.48 -1.56 -12.73
C GLY A 106 18.52 -2.16 -14.13
N ASN A 107 18.42 -3.49 -14.26
CA ASN A 107 18.50 -4.18 -15.53
C ASN A 107 17.33 -5.15 -15.75
N GLU A 108 16.91 -5.88 -14.73
CA GLU A 108 15.80 -6.83 -14.80
C GLU A 108 14.91 -6.81 -13.54
N TRP A 109 13.70 -7.36 -13.70
CA TRP A 109 12.79 -7.58 -12.58
C TRP A 109 13.00 -8.98 -12.01
N ASN A 110 13.36 -9.04 -10.73
CA ASN A 110 13.39 -10.27 -9.95
C ASN A 110 12.07 -10.40 -9.17
N VAL A 111 11.27 -11.43 -9.48
CA VAL A 111 10.00 -11.67 -8.79
C VAL A 111 10.12 -12.92 -7.92
N LYS A 112 9.78 -12.77 -6.64
CA LYS A 112 9.67 -13.87 -5.68
C LYS A 112 8.25 -13.94 -5.15
N THR A 113 7.63 -15.10 -5.28
CA THR A 113 6.34 -15.41 -4.66
C THR A 113 6.55 -16.30 -3.45
N ARG A 114 5.61 -16.27 -2.52
CA ARG A 114 5.54 -17.23 -1.41
C ARG A 114 5.04 -18.60 -1.85
#